data_AF-A0AAU3GJ96-F1
#
_entry.id   AF-A0AAU3GJ96-F1
#
_cell.length_a   1.000
_cell.length_b   1.000
_cell.length_c   1.000
_cell.angle_alpha   90.00
_cell.angle_beta   90.00
_cell.angle_gamma   90.00
#
_symmetry.space_group_name_H-M   'P 1'
#
loop_
_entity.id
_entity.type
_entity.pdbx_description
1 polymer ?
#
loop_
_entity_poly.entity_id
_entity_poly.type
_entity_poly.pdbx_seq_one_letter_code
_entity_poly.pdbx_strand_id
1 'polypeptide(L)'
;MRQEWEPEDLIEVWTLLEEDQERLRNKSGANRLGFALLLKFFEVEARFPEDAGEIPVPAVSYVAQQVRVPAEEWAAYDWSGRAIKRHRMEIRGAFGFRECTEEDQAQLAEWLAVELCGVELNRDRLAEAVVARCRKDRLEPPAPGQIARLVGKAVSTFEERFCAATVGRLSAATRSRLDDLIAEDAGTDAESAGGGGTFFTELKADPGALGLDSLLAEVNKLQRVRGLQLPSELFADVSEKLVAAWRARAAKEYPSDLRAAAGPVRYTLLSTLCHVRETEITDSLVELFIQLVQKINTRAEKKVEGEFSKELKRVRGKEGILLRLARQRSRNRAARSAR
;
A
#
# COMPACT_ATOMS: atom_id res chain seq x y z
N MET A 1 -17.83 19.25 3.75
CA MET A 1 -18.09 20.14 4.89
C MET A 1 -18.48 19.38 6.15
N ARG A 2 -17.97 19.81 7.32
CA ARG A 2 -18.38 19.33 8.65
C ARG A 2 -19.86 19.66 8.88
N GLN A 3 -20.63 18.74 9.45
CA GLN A 3 -22.07 18.95 9.70
C GLN A 3 -22.36 19.46 11.12
N GLU A 4 -21.54 19.07 12.09
CA GLU A 4 -21.63 19.54 13.48
C GLU A 4 -20.77 20.77 13.68
N TRP A 5 -21.35 21.85 14.18
CA TRP A 5 -20.66 23.12 14.39
C TRP A 5 -20.83 23.56 15.83
N GLU A 6 -19.72 23.82 16.51
CA GLU A 6 -19.74 24.55 17.77
C GLU A 6 -20.05 26.04 17.49
N PRO A 7 -20.69 26.76 18.42
CA PRO A 7 -21.05 28.16 18.20
C PRO A 7 -19.87 29.06 17.83
N GLU A 8 -18.69 28.79 18.38
CA GLU A 8 -17.46 29.55 18.13
C GLU A 8 -16.94 29.35 16.70
N ASP A 9 -16.85 28.09 16.24
CA ASP A 9 -16.47 27.74 14.87
C ASP A 9 -17.44 28.38 13.85
N LEU A 10 -18.72 28.46 14.22
CA LEU A 10 -19.75 29.01 13.36
C LEU A 10 -19.59 30.53 13.18
N ILE A 11 -19.24 31.25 14.24
CA ILE A 11 -18.91 32.68 14.16
C ILE A 11 -17.67 32.89 13.29
N GLU A 12 -16.62 32.09 13.49
CA GLU A 12 -15.38 32.26 12.71
C GLU A 12 -15.62 32.07 11.20
N VAL A 13 -16.40 31.06 10.84
CA VAL A 13 -16.54 30.64 9.44
C VAL A 13 -17.72 31.30 8.73
N TRP A 14 -18.85 31.52 9.39
CA TRP A 14 -20.10 31.94 8.75
C TRP A 14 -20.47 33.41 8.98
N THR A 15 -19.61 34.18 9.64
CA THR A 15 -19.79 35.64 9.75
C THR A 15 -19.58 36.32 8.40
N LEU A 16 -20.53 37.16 8.01
CA LEU A 16 -20.45 38.00 6.82
C LEU A 16 -19.71 39.29 7.15
N LEU A 17 -18.63 39.54 6.41
CA LEU A 17 -17.85 40.78 6.52
C LEU A 17 -18.53 41.91 5.74
N GLU A 18 -18.00 43.14 5.86
CA GLU A 18 -18.57 44.32 5.20
C GLU A 18 -18.63 44.16 3.67
N GLU A 19 -17.57 43.62 3.06
CA GLU A 19 -17.53 43.31 1.62
C GLU A 19 -18.59 42.29 1.20
N ASP A 20 -18.88 41.30 2.06
CA ASP A 20 -19.93 40.32 1.80
C ASP A 20 -21.32 40.97 1.81
N GLN A 21 -21.54 41.89 2.76
CA GLN A 21 -22.79 42.65 2.89
C GLN A 21 -23.01 43.58 1.70
N GLU A 22 -21.95 44.16 1.13
CA GLU A 22 -22.04 44.97 -0.09
C GLU A 22 -22.52 44.13 -1.28
N ARG A 23 -22.03 42.91 -1.43
CA ARG A 23 -22.43 41.97 -2.51
C ARG A 23 -23.91 41.54 -2.40
N LEU A 24 -24.51 41.66 -1.22
CA LEU A 24 -25.91 41.32 -0.95
C LEU A 24 -26.90 42.46 -1.23
N ARG A 25 -26.44 43.71 -1.44
CA ARG A 25 -27.32 44.89 -1.54
C ARG A 25 -28.42 44.78 -2.61
N ASN A 26 -28.13 44.13 -3.72
CA ASN A 26 -29.07 43.98 -4.85
C ASN A 26 -29.88 42.67 -4.80
N LYS A 27 -29.98 42.03 -3.63
CA LYS A 27 -30.63 40.72 -3.45
C LYS A 27 -31.65 40.79 -2.30
N SER A 28 -32.77 40.11 -2.46
CA SER A 28 -33.88 40.06 -1.49
C SER A 28 -34.39 38.63 -1.26
N GLY A 29 -35.04 38.43 -0.11
CA GLY A 29 -35.65 37.15 0.30
C GLY A 29 -34.71 35.95 0.16
N ALA A 30 -35.25 34.84 -0.34
CA ALA A 30 -34.54 33.59 -0.61
C ALA A 30 -33.24 33.78 -1.41
N ASN A 31 -33.19 34.72 -2.36
CA ASN A 31 -31.97 34.99 -3.15
C ASN A 31 -30.87 35.68 -2.34
N ARG A 32 -31.24 36.50 -1.34
CA ARG A 32 -30.29 37.13 -0.42
C ARG A 32 -29.66 36.09 0.49
N LEU A 33 -30.49 35.25 1.12
CA LEU A 33 -30.03 34.17 1.98
C LEU A 33 -29.20 33.14 1.19
N GLY A 34 -29.69 32.70 0.03
CA GLY A 34 -28.99 31.74 -0.81
C GLY A 34 -27.66 32.24 -1.33
N PHE A 35 -27.54 33.52 -1.73
CA PHE A 35 -26.23 34.08 -2.11
C PHE A 35 -25.26 34.09 -0.93
N ALA A 36 -25.70 34.52 0.25
CA ALA A 36 -24.84 34.59 1.45
C ALA A 36 -24.29 33.21 1.83
N LEU A 37 -25.17 32.19 1.84
CA LEU A 37 -24.77 30.82 2.15
C LEU A 37 -23.79 30.26 1.11
N LEU A 38 -24.05 30.47 -0.19
CA LEU A 38 -23.13 30.04 -1.25
C LEU A 38 -21.77 30.76 -1.16
N LEU A 39 -21.76 32.04 -0.80
CA LEU A 39 -20.54 32.84 -0.66
C LEU A 39 -19.65 32.27 0.45
N LYS A 40 -20.20 32.11 1.65
CA LYS A 40 -19.46 31.58 2.81
C LYS A 40 -19.05 30.12 2.62
N PHE A 41 -19.91 29.30 2.01
CA PHE A 41 -19.55 27.93 1.67
C PHE A 41 -18.35 27.90 0.71
N PHE A 42 -18.36 28.74 -0.33
CA PHE A 42 -17.28 28.80 -1.32
C PHE A 42 -15.96 29.30 -0.71
N GLU A 43 -16.01 30.23 0.24
CA GLU A 43 -14.82 30.72 0.94
C GLU A 43 -14.04 29.60 1.63
N VAL A 44 -14.77 28.66 2.24
CA VAL A 44 -14.20 27.52 2.99
C VAL A 44 -13.76 26.41 2.05
N GLU A 45 -14.69 25.96 1.21
CA GLU A 45 -14.58 24.72 0.44
C GLU A 45 -14.00 24.96 -0.97
N ALA A 46 -13.93 26.21 -1.44
CA ALA A 46 -13.50 26.59 -2.79
C ALA A 46 -14.28 25.90 -3.94
N ARG A 47 -15.50 25.45 -3.64
CA ARG A 47 -16.48 24.86 -4.57
C ARG A 47 -17.89 25.26 -4.14
N PHE A 48 -18.88 24.98 -4.98
CA PHE A 48 -20.29 25.11 -4.58
C PHE A 48 -20.81 23.80 -3.98
N PRO A 49 -21.84 23.87 -3.12
CA PRO A 49 -22.55 22.68 -2.66
C PRO A 49 -23.30 22.03 -3.83
N GLU A 50 -23.37 20.69 -3.84
CA GLU A 50 -24.13 19.89 -4.80
C GLU A 50 -25.64 20.04 -4.55
N ASP A 51 -26.04 20.09 -3.28
CA ASP A 51 -27.42 20.27 -2.85
C ASP A 51 -27.54 21.06 -1.54
N ALA A 52 -28.77 21.38 -1.15
CA ALA A 52 -29.06 22.19 0.02
C ALA A 52 -28.65 21.56 1.35
N GLY A 53 -28.61 20.23 1.42
CA GLY A 53 -28.27 19.45 2.61
C GLY A 53 -26.78 19.43 2.93
N GLU A 54 -25.91 19.81 1.98
CA GLU A 54 -24.49 20.01 2.28
C GLU A 54 -24.26 21.20 3.22
N ILE A 55 -25.19 22.18 3.24
CA ILE A 55 -25.10 23.35 4.12
C ILE A 55 -25.73 23.00 5.48
N PRO A 56 -24.97 23.08 6.58
CA PRO A 56 -25.48 22.74 7.91
C PRO A 56 -26.64 23.65 8.34
N VAL A 57 -27.70 23.07 8.91
CA VAL A 57 -28.87 23.82 9.43
C VAL A 57 -28.50 24.93 10.44
N PRO A 58 -27.52 24.74 11.35
CA PRO A 58 -27.05 25.83 12.22
C PRO A 58 -26.50 27.03 11.44
N ALA A 59 -25.76 26.77 10.35
CA ALA A 59 -25.21 27.82 9.49
C ALA A 59 -26.32 28.59 8.76
N VAL A 60 -27.34 27.87 8.25
CA VAL A 60 -28.53 28.49 7.64
C VAL A 60 -29.20 29.44 8.62
N SER A 61 -29.47 28.98 9.84
CA SER A 61 -30.11 29.77 10.90
C SER A 61 -29.29 31.01 11.27
N TYR A 62 -27.97 30.87 11.38
CA TYR A 62 -27.09 31.96 11.76
C TYR A 62 -26.95 33.03 10.67
N VAL A 63 -26.73 32.62 9.42
CA VAL A 63 -26.61 33.55 8.29
C VAL A 63 -27.94 34.26 8.03
N ALA A 64 -29.07 33.56 8.17
CA ALA A 64 -30.42 34.12 8.09
C ALA A 64 -30.62 35.33 9.03
N GLN A 65 -30.14 35.23 10.27
CA GLN A 65 -30.18 36.35 11.23
C GLN A 65 -29.35 37.54 10.76
N GLN A 66 -28.14 37.31 10.25
CA GLN A 66 -27.26 38.37 9.75
C GLN A 66 -27.86 39.11 8.55
N VAL A 67 -28.50 38.39 7.62
CA VAL A 67 -29.09 39.00 6.41
C VAL A 67 -30.53 39.50 6.61
N ARG A 68 -31.12 39.26 7.79
CA ARG A 68 -32.51 39.60 8.17
C ARG A 68 -33.56 38.98 7.26
N VAL A 69 -33.38 37.70 6.93
CA VAL A 69 -34.32 36.90 6.13
C VAL A 69 -34.70 35.66 6.97
N PRO A 70 -35.99 35.28 7.06
CA PRO A 70 -36.38 34.03 7.73
C PRO A 70 -35.64 32.82 7.16
N ALA A 71 -35.19 31.91 8.02
CA ALA A 71 -34.41 30.74 7.60
C ALA A 71 -35.23 29.79 6.70
N GLU A 72 -36.55 29.80 6.84
CA GLU A 72 -37.49 29.01 6.04
C GLU A 72 -37.47 29.41 4.56
N GLU A 73 -37.07 30.66 4.24
CA GLU A 73 -36.92 31.09 2.86
C GLU A 73 -35.80 30.33 2.13
N TRP A 74 -34.90 29.65 2.86
CA TRP A 74 -33.90 28.77 2.24
C TRP A 74 -34.53 27.66 1.40
N ALA A 75 -35.66 27.10 1.86
CA ALA A 75 -36.38 26.06 1.12
C ALA A 75 -36.99 26.58 -0.20
N ALA A 76 -37.20 27.90 -0.31
CA ALA A 76 -37.72 28.54 -1.51
C ALA A 76 -36.62 28.99 -2.50
N TYR A 77 -35.34 28.79 -2.16
CA TYR A 77 -34.24 29.14 -3.05
C TYR A 77 -34.19 28.21 -4.26
N ASP A 78 -34.21 28.77 -5.47
CA ASP A 78 -34.21 27.99 -6.71
C ASP A 78 -32.80 27.55 -7.13
N TRP A 79 -32.52 26.27 -6.91
CA TRP A 79 -31.26 25.59 -7.25
C TRP A 79 -31.06 25.30 -8.75
N SER A 80 -32.10 25.45 -9.55
CA SER A 80 -32.09 25.17 -11.00
C SER A 80 -32.20 26.43 -11.85
N GLY A 81 -32.54 27.55 -11.23
CA GLY A 81 -32.90 28.79 -11.88
C GLY A 81 -31.74 29.60 -12.47
N ARG A 82 -32.09 30.75 -13.04
CA ARG A 82 -31.12 31.73 -13.55
C ARG A 82 -30.37 32.45 -12.42
N ALA A 83 -31.00 32.62 -11.26
CA ALA A 83 -30.42 33.32 -10.13
C ALA A 83 -29.17 32.62 -9.59
N ILE A 84 -29.23 31.31 -9.33
CA ILE A 84 -28.07 30.54 -8.85
C ILE A 84 -26.90 30.55 -9.84
N LYS A 85 -27.16 30.47 -11.16
CA LYS A 85 -26.11 30.58 -12.19
C LYS A 85 -25.40 31.93 -12.11
N ARG A 86 -26.16 33.02 -11.96
CA ARG A 86 -25.62 34.37 -11.77
C ARG A 86 -24.83 34.48 -10.47
N HIS A 87 -25.36 33.92 -9.37
CA HIS A 87 -24.69 33.90 -8.07
C HIS A 87 -23.35 33.18 -8.13
N ARG A 88 -23.29 31.99 -8.74
CA ARG A 88 -22.04 31.23 -8.91
C ARG A 88 -21.00 32.02 -9.71
N MET A 89 -21.42 32.70 -10.77
CA MET A 89 -20.54 33.58 -11.56
C MET A 89 -20.02 34.76 -10.73
N GLU A 90 -20.88 35.46 -9.99
CA GLU A 90 -20.50 36.58 -9.13
C GLU A 90 -19.52 36.15 -8.03
N ILE A 91 -19.77 35.00 -7.38
CA ILE A 91 -18.93 34.45 -6.31
C ILE A 91 -17.57 34.01 -6.85
N ARG A 92 -17.53 33.30 -8.00
CA ARG A 92 -16.27 32.98 -8.66
C ARG A 92 -15.45 34.22 -8.97
N GLY A 93 -16.08 35.24 -9.54
CA GLY A 93 -15.43 36.52 -9.80
C GLY A 93 -14.87 37.19 -8.54
N ALA A 94 -15.59 37.10 -7.41
CA ALA A 94 -15.16 37.64 -6.12
C ALA A 94 -13.87 37.00 -5.60
N PHE A 95 -13.74 35.68 -5.72
CA PHE A 95 -12.57 34.93 -5.23
C PHE A 95 -11.48 34.72 -6.30
N GLY A 96 -11.68 35.23 -7.51
CA GLY A 96 -10.75 35.07 -8.64
C GLY A 96 -10.73 33.66 -9.23
N PHE A 97 -11.80 32.89 -9.06
CA PHE A 97 -11.94 31.53 -9.59
C PHE A 97 -12.59 31.50 -10.97
N ARG A 98 -12.31 30.43 -11.72
CA ARG A 98 -13.01 30.09 -12.97
C ARG A 98 -13.51 28.65 -12.98
N GLU A 99 -14.45 28.35 -13.87
CA GLU A 99 -14.89 26.96 -14.08
C GLU A 99 -13.75 26.09 -14.63
N CYS A 100 -13.73 24.83 -14.20
CA CYS A 100 -12.79 23.83 -14.69
C CYS A 100 -13.30 23.26 -16.02
N THR A 101 -12.55 23.53 -17.09
CA THR A 101 -12.87 23.06 -18.45
C THR A 101 -12.47 21.59 -18.64
N GLU A 102 -12.92 20.97 -19.72
CA GLU A 102 -12.46 19.62 -20.09
C GLU A 102 -10.95 19.58 -20.35
N GLU A 103 -10.38 20.67 -20.87
CA GLU A 103 -8.93 20.80 -21.08
C GLU A 103 -8.19 20.82 -19.74
N ASP A 104 -8.67 21.60 -18.77
CA ASP A 104 -8.10 21.61 -17.42
C ASP A 104 -8.16 20.23 -16.76
N GLN A 105 -9.28 19.51 -16.92
CA GLN A 105 -9.41 18.16 -16.41
C GLN A 105 -8.42 17.20 -17.06
N ALA A 106 -8.15 17.34 -18.36
CA ALA A 106 -7.13 16.56 -19.04
C ALA A 106 -5.71 16.90 -18.55
N GLN A 107 -5.40 18.18 -18.34
CA GLN A 107 -4.12 18.63 -17.79
C GLN A 107 -3.92 18.15 -16.35
N LEU A 108 -4.97 18.19 -15.52
CA LEU A 108 -4.96 17.67 -14.15
C LEU A 108 -4.74 16.15 -14.13
N ALA A 109 -5.38 15.40 -15.04
CA ALA A 109 -5.17 13.95 -15.15
C ALA A 109 -3.72 13.62 -15.54
N GLU A 110 -3.17 14.35 -16.50
CA GLU A 110 -1.79 14.18 -16.95
C GLU A 110 -0.79 14.51 -15.83
N TRP A 111 -0.97 15.66 -15.17
CA TRP A 111 -0.17 16.05 -14.02
C TRP A 111 -0.20 15.00 -12.90
N LEU A 112 -1.39 14.49 -12.57
CA LEU A 112 -1.56 13.48 -11.53
C LEU A 112 -0.84 12.17 -11.90
N ALA A 113 -0.92 11.76 -13.16
CA ALA A 113 -0.25 10.57 -13.67
C ALA A 113 1.28 10.68 -13.59
N VAL A 114 1.85 11.85 -13.89
CA VAL A 114 3.30 12.08 -13.90
C VAL A 114 3.86 12.26 -12.49
N GLU A 115 3.22 13.08 -11.66
CA GLU A 115 3.82 13.56 -10.40
C GLU A 115 3.44 12.72 -9.18
N LEU A 116 2.28 12.06 -9.18
CA LEU A 116 1.69 11.48 -7.97
C LEU A 116 1.41 9.98 -8.06
N CYS A 117 0.94 9.47 -9.21
CA CYS A 117 0.56 8.05 -9.33
C CYS A 117 1.73 7.06 -9.11
N GLY A 118 2.98 7.50 -9.29
CA GLY A 118 4.16 6.68 -8.99
C GLY A 118 4.49 6.50 -7.51
N VAL A 119 3.94 7.34 -6.64
CA VAL A 119 4.26 7.40 -5.20
C VAL A 119 3.05 7.25 -4.29
N GLU A 120 1.86 7.70 -4.74
CA GLU A 120 0.60 7.53 -4.02
C GLU A 120 -0.35 6.59 -4.77
N LEU A 121 -0.79 5.57 -4.03
CA LEU A 121 -1.67 4.50 -4.53
C LEU A 121 -3.10 4.65 -3.98
N ASN A 122 -3.29 5.46 -2.94
CA ASN A 122 -4.61 5.72 -2.38
C ASN A 122 -5.37 6.72 -3.25
N ARG A 123 -6.49 6.27 -3.83
CA ARG A 123 -7.34 7.05 -4.74
C ARG A 123 -8.00 8.26 -4.07
N ASP A 124 -8.33 8.16 -2.79
CA ASP A 124 -8.94 9.27 -2.05
C ASP A 124 -7.92 10.40 -1.85
N ARG A 125 -6.67 10.05 -1.51
CA ARG A 125 -5.57 11.03 -1.44
C ARG A 125 -5.25 11.66 -2.79
N LEU A 126 -5.34 10.88 -3.87
CA LEU A 126 -5.21 11.43 -5.23
C LEU A 126 -6.35 12.41 -5.55
N ALA A 127 -7.59 12.11 -5.14
CA ALA A 127 -8.72 13.01 -5.31
C ALA A 127 -8.56 14.30 -4.48
N GLU A 128 -8.10 14.20 -3.24
CA GLU A 128 -7.76 15.36 -2.40
C GLU A 128 -6.66 16.23 -3.04
N ALA A 129 -5.64 15.60 -3.64
CA ALA A 129 -4.58 16.32 -4.34
C ALA A 129 -5.12 17.09 -5.56
N VAL A 130 -6.09 16.53 -6.29
CA VAL A 130 -6.77 17.24 -7.40
C VAL A 130 -7.53 18.47 -6.86
N VAL A 131 -8.28 18.33 -5.77
CA VAL A 131 -9.00 19.46 -5.15
C VAL A 131 -8.03 20.55 -4.69
N ALA A 132 -6.95 20.16 -4.02
CA ALA A 132 -5.91 21.08 -3.57
C ALA A 132 -5.25 21.81 -4.74
N ARG A 133 -4.98 21.11 -5.85
CA ARG A 133 -4.42 21.69 -7.07
C ARG A 133 -5.39 22.67 -7.73
N CYS A 134 -6.66 22.32 -7.86
CA CYS A 134 -7.70 23.22 -8.35
C CYS A 134 -7.75 24.51 -7.52
N ARG A 135 -7.72 24.41 -6.18
CA ARG A 135 -7.71 25.59 -5.30
C ARG A 135 -6.48 26.48 -5.52
N LYS A 136 -5.31 25.88 -5.72
CA LYS A 136 -4.05 26.60 -6.02
C LYS A 136 -4.13 27.34 -7.36
N ASP A 137 -4.70 26.69 -8.37
CA ASP A 137 -4.79 27.22 -9.73
C ASP A 137 -6.06 28.08 -9.96
N ARG A 138 -6.82 28.36 -8.88
CA ARG A 138 -8.09 29.11 -8.88
C ARG A 138 -9.13 28.52 -9.84
N LEU A 139 -9.20 27.19 -9.86
CA LEU A 139 -10.22 26.42 -10.58
C LEU A 139 -11.28 25.94 -9.59
N GLU A 140 -12.56 26.10 -9.97
CA GLU A 140 -13.65 25.41 -9.28
C GLU A 140 -13.46 23.90 -9.48
N PRO A 141 -13.31 23.11 -8.41
CA PRO A 141 -13.16 21.66 -8.51
C PRO A 141 -14.33 21.06 -9.29
N PRO A 142 -14.08 20.10 -10.21
CA PRO A 142 -15.15 19.31 -10.81
C PRO A 142 -15.98 18.60 -9.74
N ALA A 143 -17.17 18.13 -10.11
CA ALA A 143 -17.98 17.32 -9.20
C ALA A 143 -17.18 16.09 -8.72
N PRO A 144 -17.40 15.56 -7.50
CA PRO A 144 -16.67 14.42 -6.95
C PRO A 144 -16.67 13.20 -7.89
N GLY A 145 -17.79 12.95 -8.58
CA GLY A 145 -17.87 11.89 -9.59
C GLY A 145 -16.97 12.12 -10.81
N GLN A 146 -16.77 13.37 -11.23
CA GLN A 146 -15.82 13.73 -12.29
C GLN A 146 -14.37 13.61 -11.79
N ILE A 147 -14.09 14.01 -10.55
CA ILE A 147 -12.78 13.82 -9.91
C ILE A 147 -12.42 12.34 -9.85
N ALA A 148 -13.34 11.47 -9.41
CA ALA A 148 -13.11 10.03 -9.36
C ALA A 148 -12.78 9.42 -10.74
N ARG A 149 -13.45 9.89 -11.80
CA ARG A 149 -13.15 9.51 -13.19
C ARG A 149 -11.78 10.02 -13.65
N LEU A 150 -11.46 11.27 -13.33
CA LEU A 150 -10.16 11.89 -13.63
C LEU A 150 -9.02 11.11 -12.97
N VAL A 151 -9.15 10.78 -11.68
CA VAL A 151 -8.19 9.94 -10.95
C VAL A 151 -8.06 8.57 -11.60
N GLY A 152 -9.18 7.96 -12.02
CA GLY A 152 -9.15 6.69 -12.76
C GLY A 152 -8.39 6.76 -14.07
N LYS A 153 -8.61 7.83 -14.85
CA LYS A 153 -7.88 8.08 -16.09
C LYS A 153 -6.38 8.26 -15.83
N ALA A 154 -6.01 9.09 -14.86
CA ALA A 154 -4.62 9.32 -14.49
C ALA A 154 -3.90 8.03 -14.07
N VAL A 155 -4.53 7.20 -13.23
CA VAL A 155 -3.99 5.91 -12.82
C VAL A 155 -3.82 4.97 -14.01
N SER A 156 -4.82 4.85 -14.89
CA SER A 156 -4.70 4.02 -16.10
C SER A 156 -3.54 4.48 -16.99
N THR A 157 -3.45 5.79 -17.25
CA THR A 157 -2.38 6.38 -18.05
C THR A 157 -1.00 6.15 -17.41
N PHE A 158 -0.89 6.27 -16.09
CA PHE A 158 0.33 5.93 -15.37
C PHE A 158 0.69 4.45 -15.50
N GLU A 159 -0.26 3.54 -15.27
CA GLU A 159 -0.03 2.08 -15.35
C GLU A 159 0.40 1.66 -16.76
N GLU A 160 -0.21 2.22 -17.80
CA GLU A 160 0.16 1.99 -19.20
C GLU A 160 1.62 2.41 -19.46
N ARG A 161 2.01 3.61 -19.00
CA ARG A 161 3.39 4.12 -19.13
C ARG A 161 4.39 3.30 -18.33
N PHE A 162 4.03 2.93 -17.11
CA PHE A 162 4.86 2.09 -16.24
C PHE A 162 5.11 0.72 -16.87
N CYS A 163 4.07 0.10 -17.43
CA CYS A 163 4.20 -1.17 -18.14
C CYS A 163 5.06 -1.03 -19.40
N ALA A 164 4.81 0.01 -20.21
CA ALA A 164 5.59 0.26 -21.42
C ALA A 164 7.08 0.52 -21.12
N ALA A 165 7.38 1.31 -20.09
CA ALA A 165 8.74 1.59 -19.65
C ALA A 165 9.44 0.32 -19.14
N THR A 166 8.75 -0.49 -18.33
CA THR A 166 9.28 -1.77 -17.84
C THR A 166 9.62 -2.69 -19.01
N VAL A 167 8.69 -2.89 -19.95
CA VAL A 167 8.92 -3.72 -21.14
C VAL A 167 10.07 -3.19 -22.00
N GLY A 168 10.17 -1.86 -22.16
CA GLY A 168 11.24 -1.22 -22.93
C GLY A 168 12.64 -1.49 -22.35
N ARG A 169 12.75 -1.78 -21.05
CA ARG A 169 14.00 -2.16 -20.38
C ARG A 169 14.31 -3.67 -20.46
N LEU A 170 13.37 -4.49 -20.91
CA LEU A 170 13.54 -5.94 -20.99
C LEU A 170 14.04 -6.39 -22.37
N SER A 171 15.09 -7.22 -22.37
CA SER A 171 15.55 -7.88 -23.59
C SER A 171 14.52 -8.88 -24.12
N ALA A 172 14.59 -9.22 -25.42
CA ALA A 172 13.74 -10.28 -25.99
C ALA A 172 13.99 -11.64 -25.31
N ALA A 173 15.24 -11.94 -24.96
CA ALA A 173 15.61 -13.17 -24.26
C ALA A 173 15.02 -13.22 -22.84
N THR A 174 15.06 -12.11 -22.10
CA THR A 174 14.44 -12.00 -20.76
C THR A 174 12.93 -12.19 -20.87
N ARG A 175 12.26 -11.58 -21.86
CA ARG A 175 10.82 -11.77 -22.10
C ARG A 175 10.46 -13.22 -22.40
N SER A 176 11.25 -13.90 -23.24
CA SER A 176 11.06 -15.34 -23.51
C SER A 176 11.13 -16.16 -22.22
N ARG A 177 12.15 -15.93 -21.39
CA ARG A 177 12.30 -16.65 -20.11
C ARG A 177 11.16 -16.38 -19.12
N LEU A 178 10.60 -15.17 -19.13
CA LEU A 178 9.41 -14.85 -18.34
C LEU A 178 8.15 -15.54 -18.90
N ASP A 179 8.02 -15.69 -20.21
CA ASP A 179 6.92 -16.46 -20.80
C ASP A 179 7.07 -17.96 -20.49
N ASP A 180 8.29 -18.51 -20.54
CA ASP A 180 8.58 -19.91 -20.20
C ASP A 180 8.21 -20.22 -18.73
N LEU A 181 8.48 -19.29 -17.81
CA LEU A 181 8.14 -19.39 -16.38
C LEU A 181 6.66 -19.71 -16.14
N ILE A 182 5.75 -19.23 -17.00
CA ILE A 182 4.30 -19.46 -16.89
C ILE A 182 3.74 -20.47 -17.91
N ALA A 183 4.60 -20.97 -18.82
CA ALA A 183 4.25 -21.98 -19.81
C ALA A 183 4.35 -23.41 -19.27
N GLU A 184 5.22 -23.64 -18.27
CA GLU A 184 5.42 -24.95 -17.61
C GLU A 184 4.13 -25.56 -17.02
N ASP A 185 3.06 -24.77 -16.87
CA ASP A 185 1.76 -25.18 -16.31
C ASP A 185 0.80 -25.82 -17.35
N ALA A 186 1.12 -25.79 -18.65
CA ALA A 186 0.21 -26.23 -19.71
C ALA A 186 0.29 -27.74 -20.06
N GLY A 187 1.14 -28.51 -19.38
CA GLY A 187 1.48 -29.89 -19.79
C GLY A 187 1.41 -30.98 -18.72
N THR A 188 1.05 -30.67 -17.47
CA THR A 188 0.92 -31.66 -16.40
C THR A 188 -0.52 -31.77 -15.93
N ASP A 189 -1.38 -32.31 -16.79
CA ASP A 189 -2.62 -32.93 -16.34
C ASP A 189 -2.28 -34.17 -15.49
N ALA A 190 -2.79 -34.15 -14.25
CA ALA A 190 -3.15 -35.30 -13.43
C ALA A 190 -2.32 -36.59 -13.61
N GLU A 191 -1.25 -36.75 -12.84
CA GLU A 191 -0.76 -38.03 -12.24
C GLU A 191 0.67 -37.89 -11.70
N SER A 192 0.88 -37.01 -10.72
CA SER A 192 2.07 -37.09 -9.88
C SER A 192 1.69 -36.89 -8.42
N ALA A 193 1.32 -38.01 -7.81
CA ALA A 193 1.27 -38.17 -6.37
C ALA A 193 2.68 -37.96 -5.80
N GLY A 194 3.01 -36.72 -5.44
CA GLY A 194 4.29 -36.38 -4.81
C GLY A 194 4.76 -34.95 -5.01
N GLY A 195 4.02 -33.95 -4.50
CA GLY A 195 4.59 -32.66 -4.08
C GLY A 195 5.39 -31.79 -5.07
N GLY A 196 5.25 -31.96 -6.39
CA GLY A 196 5.96 -31.16 -7.40
C GLY A 196 5.06 -30.11 -8.04
N GLY A 197 5.06 -28.88 -7.53
CA GLY A 197 4.42 -27.73 -8.20
C GLY A 197 5.29 -27.16 -9.34
N THR A 198 4.70 -26.35 -10.21
CA THR A 198 5.45 -25.58 -11.23
C THR A 198 6.46 -24.64 -10.60
N PHE A 199 7.50 -24.24 -11.35
CA PHE A 199 8.48 -23.27 -10.83
C PHE A 199 7.83 -21.96 -10.38
N PHE A 200 6.81 -21.50 -11.08
CA PHE A 200 6.07 -20.32 -10.70
C PHE A 200 5.40 -20.47 -9.31
N THR A 201 4.88 -21.65 -9.00
CA THR A 201 4.31 -21.96 -7.68
C THR A 201 5.40 -22.04 -6.62
N GLU A 202 6.51 -22.71 -6.94
CA GLU A 202 7.70 -22.80 -6.08
C GLU A 202 8.28 -21.40 -5.77
N LEU A 203 8.31 -20.52 -6.77
CA LEU A 203 8.82 -19.15 -6.65
C LEU A 203 8.03 -18.35 -5.62
N LYS A 204 6.70 -18.52 -5.57
CA LYS A 204 5.83 -17.84 -4.60
C LYS A 204 5.89 -18.43 -3.20
N ALA A 205 6.33 -19.68 -3.06
CA ALA A 205 6.34 -20.38 -1.78
C ALA A 205 7.51 -19.93 -0.88
N ASP A 206 7.22 -19.80 0.41
CA ASP A 206 8.22 -19.52 1.44
C ASP A 206 9.16 -20.72 1.66
N PRO A 207 10.31 -20.50 2.31
CA PRO A 207 11.27 -21.57 2.57
C PRO A 207 10.70 -22.70 3.43
N GLY A 208 11.13 -23.93 3.13
CA GLY A 208 10.78 -25.11 3.90
C GLY A 208 11.43 -25.17 5.29
N ALA A 209 11.13 -26.23 6.05
CA ALA A 209 11.63 -26.42 7.41
C ALA A 209 13.17 -26.39 7.52
N LEU A 210 13.67 -25.96 8.69
CA LEU A 210 15.09 -25.77 8.94
C LEU A 210 15.94 -27.03 8.74
N GLY A 211 16.72 -27.03 7.65
CA GLY A 211 17.58 -28.14 7.25
C GLY A 211 18.45 -27.78 6.04
N LEU A 212 19.48 -28.60 5.79
CA LEU A 212 20.34 -28.46 4.61
C LEU A 212 19.55 -28.56 3.30
N ASP A 213 18.54 -29.42 3.26
CA ASP A 213 17.69 -29.62 2.08
C ASP A 213 16.90 -28.35 1.74
N SER A 214 16.37 -27.64 2.74
CA SER A 214 15.69 -26.35 2.56
C SER A 214 16.66 -25.27 2.06
N LEU A 215 17.86 -25.21 2.61
CA LEU A 215 18.91 -24.29 2.13
C LEU A 215 19.26 -24.56 0.65
N LEU A 216 19.48 -25.83 0.27
CA LEU A 216 19.80 -26.20 -1.10
C LEU A 216 18.63 -25.93 -2.06
N ALA A 217 17.39 -26.15 -1.62
CA ALA A 217 16.19 -25.81 -2.38
C ALA A 217 16.10 -24.31 -2.65
N GLU A 218 16.31 -23.46 -1.64
CA GLU A 218 16.32 -22.00 -1.82
C GLU A 218 17.51 -21.52 -2.68
N VAL A 219 18.68 -22.16 -2.62
CA VAL A 219 19.80 -21.85 -3.52
C VAL A 219 19.42 -22.15 -4.98
N ASN A 220 18.81 -23.30 -5.24
CA ASN A 220 18.34 -23.65 -6.59
C ASN A 220 17.27 -22.67 -7.07
N LYS A 221 16.31 -22.32 -6.20
CA LYS A 221 15.27 -21.33 -6.50
C LYS A 221 15.89 -19.98 -6.88
N LEU A 222 16.87 -19.49 -6.11
CA LEU A 222 17.59 -18.25 -6.39
C LEU A 222 18.35 -18.30 -7.72
N GLN A 223 19.03 -19.41 -8.01
CA GLN A 223 19.74 -19.60 -9.29
C GLN A 223 18.79 -19.55 -10.48
N ARG A 224 17.60 -20.17 -10.36
CA ARG A 224 16.57 -20.13 -11.41
C ARG A 224 16.02 -18.72 -11.62
N VAL A 225 15.74 -17.98 -10.54
CA VAL A 225 15.31 -16.57 -10.62
C VAL A 225 16.37 -15.70 -11.30
N ARG A 226 17.65 -15.83 -10.90
CA ARG A 226 18.77 -15.12 -11.54
C ARG A 226 18.95 -15.52 -13.00
N GLY A 227 18.64 -16.77 -13.35
CA GLY A 227 18.63 -17.29 -14.71
C GLY A 227 17.66 -16.57 -15.65
N LEU A 228 16.65 -15.88 -15.13
CA LEU A 228 15.75 -15.02 -15.91
C LEU A 228 16.50 -13.81 -16.50
N GLN A 229 17.61 -13.40 -15.89
CA GLN A 229 18.44 -12.26 -16.29
C GLN A 229 17.61 -10.97 -16.39
N LEU A 230 16.95 -10.61 -15.29
CA LEU A 230 16.34 -9.30 -15.13
C LEU A 230 17.47 -8.25 -14.98
N PRO A 231 17.33 -7.06 -15.59
CA PRO A 231 18.27 -5.96 -15.34
C PRO A 231 18.28 -5.58 -13.85
N SER A 232 19.45 -5.37 -13.25
CA SER A 232 19.55 -4.99 -11.83
C SER A 232 18.87 -3.65 -11.54
N GLU A 233 18.99 -2.70 -12.46
CA GLU A 233 18.42 -1.36 -12.36
C GLU A 233 16.98 -1.26 -12.92
N LEU A 234 16.28 -2.39 -13.11
CA LEU A 234 14.96 -2.40 -13.77
C LEU A 234 13.95 -1.46 -13.09
N PHE A 235 14.01 -1.37 -11.76
CA PHE A 235 13.10 -0.57 -10.93
C PHE A 235 13.82 0.49 -10.08
N ALA A 236 15.05 0.88 -10.43
CA ALA A 236 15.87 1.79 -9.63
C ALA A 236 15.27 3.20 -9.45
N ASP A 237 14.44 3.64 -10.40
CA ASP A 237 13.74 4.93 -10.41
C ASP A 237 12.26 4.81 -10.00
N VAL A 238 11.85 3.67 -9.44
CA VAL A 238 10.46 3.37 -9.10
C VAL A 238 10.31 3.24 -7.59
N SER A 239 9.21 3.75 -7.03
CA SER A 239 8.98 3.63 -5.59
C SER A 239 8.82 2.16 -5.15
N GLU A 240 9.47 1.78 -4.05
CA GLU A 240 9.35 0.43 -3.48
C GLU A 240 7.90 0.07 -3.18
N LYS A 241 7.08 1.04 -2.74
CA LYS A 241 5.65 0.88 -2.48
C LYS A 241 4.90 0.45 -3.75
N LEU A 242 5.22 1.02 -4.91
CA LEU A 242 4.61 0.64 -6.18
C LEU A 242 5.06 -0.77 -6.60
N VAL A 243 6.36 -1.06 -6.54
CA VAL A 243 6.91 -2.39 -6.89
C VAL A 243 6.28 -3.47 -6.00
N ALA A 244 6.16 -3.22 -4.69
CA ALA A 244 5.52 -4.12 -3.74
C ALA A 244 4.03 -4.31 -4.06
N ALA A 245 3.30 -3.26 -4.45
CA ALA A 245 1.89 -3.37 -4.84
C ALA A 245 1.71 -4.23 -6.11
N TRP A 246 2.56 -4.05 -7.12
CA TRP A 246 2.55 -4.87 -8.34
C TRP A 246 2.98 -6.31 -8.08
N ARG A 247 3.98 -6.55 -7.22
CA ARG A 247 4.33 -7.90 -6.74
C ARG A 247 3.16 -8.55 -6.00
N ALA A 248 2.46 -7.81 -5.14
CA ALA A 248 1.30 -8.32 -4.41
C ALA A 248 0.13 -8.66 -5.34
N ARG A 249 -0.06 -7.89 -6.43
CA ARG A 249 -0.99 -8.23 -7.51
C ARG A 249 -0.56 -9.52 -8.20
N ALA A 250 0.67 -9.60 -8.69
CA ALA A 250 1.22 -10.77 -9.39
C ALA A 250 1.18 -12.05 -8.54
N ALA A 251 1.37 -11.93 -7.22
CA ALA A 251 1.30 -13.06 -6.30
C ALA A 251 -0.08 -13.73 -6.27
N LYS A 252 -1.17 -12.98 -6.54
CA LYS A 252 -2.55 -13.47 -6.55
C LYS A 252 -2.97 -14.09 -7.89
N GLU A 253 -2.24 -13.81 -8.97
CA GLU A 253 -2.57 -14.29 -10.32
C GLU A 253 -2.13 -15.75 -10.52
N TYR A 254 -2.91 -16.53 -11.27
CA TYR A 254 -2.49 -17.84 -11.75
C TYR A 254 -1.75 -17.74 -13.10
N PRO A 255 -0.96 -18.76 -13.51
CA PRO A 255 -0.31 -18.75 -14.82
C PRO A 255 -1.27 -18.54 -16.00
N SER A 256 -2.50 -19.05 -15.92
CA SER A 256 -3.55 -18.81 -16.91
C SER A 256 -3.93 -17.33 -17.04
N ASP A 257 -4.06 -16.63 -15.91
CA ASP A 257 -4.46 -15.22 -15.88
C ASP A 257 -3.34 -14.34 -16.44
N LEU A 258 -2.09 -14.65 -16.07
CA LEU A 258 -0.92 -13.98 -16.60
C LEU A 258 -0.80 -14.18 -18.11
N ARG A 259 -1.06 -15.39 -18.63
CA ARG A 259 -1.06 -15.65 -20.09
C ARG A 259 -2.17 -14.88 -20.81
N ALA A 260 -3.35 -14.72 -20.20
CA ALA A 260 -4.47 -13.97 -20.74
C ALA A 260 -4.25 -12.44 -20.68
N ALA A 261 -3.42 -11.96 -19.76
CA ALA A 261 -3.10 -10.54 -19.65
C ALA A 261 -2.35 -10.01 -20.88
N ALA A 262 -2.59 -8.72 -21.20
CA ALA A 262 -1.85 -8.02 -22.25
C ALA A 262 -0.34 -8.06 -21.96
N GLY A 263 0.47 -8.23 -23.00
CA GLY A 263 1.93 -8.39 -22.89
C GLY A 263 2.60 -7.41 -21.93
N PRO A 264 2.35 -6.09 -22.03
CA PRO A 264 2.97 -5.13 -21.12
C PRO A 264 2.63 -5.34 -19.64
N VAL A 265 1.37 -5.65 -19.34
CA VAL A 265 0.92 -5.92 -17.97
C VAL A 265 1.53 -7.23 -17.47
N ARG A 266 1.50 -8.28 -18.30
CA ARG A 266 2.09 -9.60 -18.00
C ARG A 266 3.56 -9.48 -17.62
N TYR A 267 4.37 -8.87 -18.48
CA TYR A 267 5.82 -8.74 -18.24
C TYR A 267 6.12 -7.90 -17.00
N THR A 268 5.32 -6.87 -16.72
CA THR A 268 5.50 -6.03 -15.54
C THR A 268 5.16 -6.78 -14.25
N LEU A 269 4.06 -7.54 -14.23
CA LEU A 269 3.68 -8.40 -13.10
C LEU A 269 4.75 -9.46 -12.83
N LEU A 270 5.23 -10.14 -13.87
CA LEU A 270 6.27 -11.16 -13.73
C LEU A 270 7.61 -10.58 -13.27
N SER A 271 8.00 -9.44 -13.84
CA SER A 271 9.26 -8.79 -13.49
C SER A 271 9.26 -8.28 -12.06
N THR A 272 8.18 -7.63 -11.61
CA THR A 272 8.03 -7.16 -10.22
C THR A 272 8.00 -8.32 -9.24
N LEU A 273 7.30 -9.41 -9.56
CA LEU A 273 7.32 -10.64 -8.74
C LEU A 273 8.74 -11.19 -8.61
N CYS A 274 9.42 -11.42 -9.73
CA CYS A 274 10.75 -12.05 -9.73
C CYS A 274 11.81 -11.16 -9.07
N HIS A 275 11.78 -9.85 -9.32
CA HIS A 275 12.70 -8.88 -8.72
C HIS A 275 12.62 -8.90 -7.19
N VAL A 276 11.41 -8.80 -6.64
CA VAL A 276 11.20 -8.81 -5.19
C VAL A 276 11.45 -10.21 -4.61
N ARG A 277 11.10 -11.28 -5.33
CA ARG A 277 11.40 -12.64 -4.86
C ARG A 277 12.90 -12.93 -4.83
N GLU A 278 13.69 -12.36 -5.74
CA GLU A 278 15.15 -12.49 -5.68
C GLU A 278 15.71 -11.97 -4.35
N THR A 279 15.25 -10.80 -3.90
CA THR A 279 15.67 -10.22 -2.62
C THR A 279 15.13 -11.02 -1.43
N GLU A 280 13.84 -11.37 -1.42
CA GLU A 280 13.22 -12.16 -0.35
C GLU A 280 13.89 -13.53 -0.16
N ILE A 281 14.24 -14.21 -1.26
CA ILE A 281 14.95 -15.51 -1.23
C ILE A 281 16.38 -15.32 -0.72
N THR A 282 17.05 -14.25 -1.13
CA THR A 282 18.42 -13.94 -0.67
C THR A 282 18.43 -13.71 0.85
N ASP A 283 17.49 -12.92 1.37
CA ASP A 283 17.37 -12.67 2.82
C ASP A 283 17.02 -13.96 3.58
N SER A 284 16.11 -14.76 3.03
CA SER A 284 15.74 -16.06 3.59
C SER A 284 16.92 -17.03 3.65
N LEU A 285 17.77 -17.05 2.62
CA LEU A 285 18.98 -17.87 2.59
C LEU A 285 19.98 -17.47 3.67
N VAL A 286 20.18 -16.17 3.88
CA VAL A 286 21.04 -15.66 4.96
C VAL A 286 20.52 -16.11 6.32
N GLU A 287 19.21 -15.98 6.56
CA GLU A 287 18.58 -16.39 7.81
C GLU A 287 18.70 -17.91 8.03
N LEU A 288 18.37 -18.72 7.02
CA LEU A 288 18.51 -20.18 7.08
C LEU A 288 19.95 -20.59 7.36
N PHE A 289 20.93 -19.93 6.74
CA PHE A 289 22.34 -20.20 6.96
C PHE A 289 22.76 -19.89 8.40
N ILE A 290 22.37 -18.72 8.94
CA ILE A 290 22.64 -18.32 10.32
C ILE A 290 22.07 -19.37 11.30
N GLN A 291 20.80 -19.75 11.12
CA GLN A 291 20.13 -20.72 11.99
C GLN A 291 20.76 -22.12 11.90
N LEU A 292 21.18 -22.55 10.71
CA LEU A 292 21.89 -23.83 10.53
C LEU A 292 23.24 -23.84 11.24
N VAL A 293 24.03 -22.76 11.12
CA VAL A 293 25.31 -22.63 11.81
C VAL A 293 25.11 -22.67 13.34
N GLN A 294 24.12 -21.96 13.87
CA GLN A 294 23.78 -22.01 15.29
C GLN A 294 23.36 -23.42 15.75
N LYS A 295 22.56 -24.13 14.94
CA LYS A 295 22.15 -25.51 15.23
C LYS A 295 23.34 -26.48 15.24
N ILE A 296 24.32 -26.28 14.36
CA ILE A 296 25.54 -27.09 14.33
C ILE A 296 26.39 -26.80 15.58
N ASN A 297 26.60 -25.53 15.93
CA ASN A 297 27.38 -25.13 17.11
C ASN A 297 26.76 -25.68 18.40
N THR A 298 25.46 -25.47 18.61
CA THR A 298 24.75 -25.97 19.79
C THR A 298 24.78 -27.51 19.89
N ARG A 299 24.75 -28.22 18.75
CA ARG A 299 24.90 -29.68 18.74
C ARG A 299 26.32 -30.12 19.08
N ALA A 300 27.34 -29.39 18.62
CA ALA A 300 28.73 -29.65 18.93
C ALA A 300 29.02 -29.42 20.44
N GLU A 301 28.55 -28.31 21.00
CA GLU A 301 28.65 -27.99 22.43
C GLU A 301 28.00 -29.07 23.29
N LYS A 302 26.74 -29.44 22.99
CA LYS A 302 26.03 -30.52 23.71
C LYS A 302 26.75 -31.86 23.62
N LYS A 303 27.40 -32.16 22.50
CA LYS A 303 28.18 -33.40 22.34
C LYS A 303 29.41 -33.38 23.25
N VAL A 304 30.14 -32.27 23.29
CA VAL A 304 31.31 -32.08 24.15
C VAL A 304 30.93 -32.12 25.63
N GLU A 305 29.89 -31.39 26.05
CA GLU A 305 29.35 -31.45 27.42
C GLU A 305 28.91 -32.87 27.81
N GLY A 306 28.26 -33.58 26.88
CA GLY A 306 27.87 -34.97 27.07
C GLY A 306 29.06 -35.92 27.24
N GLU A 307 30.13 -35.72 26.48
CA GLU A 307 31.39 -36.48 26.61
C GLU A 307 32.09 -36.19 27.95
N PHE A 308 32.23 -34.92 28.32
CA PHE A 308 32.77 -34.53 29.63
C PHE A 308 31.94 -35.09 30.80
N SER A 309 30.61 -35.04 30.71
CA SER A 309 29.71 -35.61 31.71
C SER A 309 29.86 -37.13 31.83
N LYS A 310 29.99 -37.84 30.71
CA LYS A 310 30.26 -39.28 30.70
C LYS A 310 31.62 -39.60 31.31
N GLU A 311 32.64 -38.81 31.02
CA GLU A 311 33.99 -39.01 31.55
C GLU A 311 34.05 -38.73 33.07
N LEU A 312 33.43 -37.65 33.54
CA LEU A 312 33.27 -37.35 34.96
C LEU A 312 32.53 -38.46 35.72
N LYS A 313 31.43 -38.99 35.15
CA LYS A 313 30.72 -40.15 35.72
C LYS A 313 31.60 -41.38 35.78
N ARG A 314 32.44 -41.62 34.75
CA ARG A 314 33.37 -42.76 34.70
C ARG A 314 34.45 -42.65 35.77
N VAL A 315 35.05 -41.47 35.97
CA VAL A 315 36.08 -41.25 36.99
C VAL A 315 35.51 -41.42 38.40
N ARG A 316 34.36 -40.79 38.70
CA ARG A 316 33.66 -41.01 39.99
C ARG A 316 33.28 -42.48 40.23
N GLY A 317 32.86 -43.18 39.18
CA GLY A 317 32.59 -44.62 39.25
C GLY A 317 33.82 -45.44 39.62
N LYS A 318 34.99 -45.10 39.07
CA LYS A 318 36.28 -45.74 39.42
C LYS A 318 36.69 -45.46 40.85
N GLU A 319 36.58 -44.22 41.31
CA GLU A 319 36.84 -43.86 42.72
C GLU A 319 35.92 -44.64 43.66
N GLY A 320 34.62 -44.75 43.35
CA GLY A 320 33.67 -45.54 44.13
C GLY A 320 33.97 -47.05 44.16
N ILE A 321 34.58 -47.60 43.10
CA ILE A 321 35.04 -49.00 43.05
C ILE A 321 36.30 -49.16 43.92
N LEU A 322 37.26 -48.23 43.83
CA LEU A 322 38.47 -48.24 44.66
C LEU A 322 38.13 -48.09 46.14
N LEU A 323 37.14 -47.25 46.49
CA LEU A 323 36.67 -47.06 47.86
C LEU A 323 35.96 -48.31 48.40
N ARG A 324 35.20 -49.01 47.54
CA ARG A 324 34.65 -50.35 47.87
C ARG A 324 35.75 -51.37 48.10
N LEU A 325 36.74 -51.45 47.22
CA LEU A 325 37.90 -52.34 47.34
C LEU A 325 38.71 -52.06 48.61
N ALA A 326 38.93 -50.80 48.95
CA ALA A 326 39.61 -50.39 50.18
C ALA A 326 38.81 -50.80 51.43
N ARG A 327 37.49 -50.58 51.44
CA ARG A 327 36.60 -51.03 52.53
C ARG A 327 36.53 -52.55 52.65
N GLN A 328 36.61 -53.27 51.55
CA GLN A 328 36.56 -54.73 51.53
C GLN A 328 37.89 -55.33 52.01
N ARG A 329 39.02 -54.72 51.64
CA ARG A 329 40.34 -55.05 52.19
C ARG A 329 40.43 -54.75 53.69
N SER A 330 39.93 -53.62 54.16
CA SER A 330 39.95 -53.30 55.59
C SER A 330 39.08 -54.27 56.40
N ARG A 331 37.88 -54.63 55.91
CA ARG A 331 37.04 -55.68 56.50
C ARG A 331 37.72 -57.05 56.55
N ASN A 332 38.36 -57.48 55.45
CA ASN A 332 39.11 -58.74 55.43
C ASN A 332 40.34 -58.74 56.36
N ARG A 333 40.98 -57.58 56.56
CA ARG A 333 42.09 -57.43 57.51
C ARG A 333 41.62 -57.51 58.97
N ALA A 334 40.48 -56.88 59.29
CA ALA A 334 39.86 -56.97 60.61
C ALA A 334 39.41 -58.42 60.93
N ALA A 335 38.85 -59.14 59.96
CA ALA A 335 38.45 -60.54 60.13
C ALA A 335 39.64 -61.51 60.31
N ARG A 336 40.82 -61.17 59.77
CA ARG A 336 42.06 -61.95 59.97
C ARG A 336 42.81 -61.64 61.28
N SER A 337 42.52 -60.51 61.93
CA SER A 337 43.10 -60.13 63.22
C SER A 337 42.27 -60.62 64.42
N ALA A 338 41.09 -61.17 64.17
CA ALA A 338 40.16 -61.70 65.18
C ALA A 338 40.13 -63.25 65.23
N ARG A 339 41.02 -63.90 64.50
CA ARG A 339 41.39 -65.32 64.64
C ARG A 339 42.80 -65.37 65.21
#